data_AF-A0A8C2M3S4-F1
#
_entry.id   AF-A0A8C2M3S4-F1
#
_cell.length_a   1.000
_cell.length_b   1.000
_cell.length_c   1.000
_cell.angle_alpha   90.00
_cell.angle_beta   90.00
_cell.angle_gamma   90.00
#
_symmetry.space_group_name_H-M   'P 1'
#
loop_
_entity.id
_entity.type
_entity.pdbx_description
1 polymer ?
#
loop_
_entity_poly.entity_id
_entity_poly.type
_entity_poly.pdbx_seq_one_letter_code
_entity_poly.pdbx_strand_id
1 'polypeptide(L)'
;MASTLDLDKGCTVEELLRGCIEAFDDSGKVRDPQLVRMFLMMHPWYIPSSQLAAKLLHIYPWPQSRKDNSNSLQVKTCHLVRYWISAFPAEFDLNPELAEQIKELKALLDQEGNRRHSSLIDIESVCVGGILHHMC
;
A
#
# COMPACT_ATOMS: atom_id res chain seq x y z
N MET A 1 15.41 -8.04 -13.53
CA MET A 1 15.57 -9.32 -12.81
C MET A 1 14.65 -9.24 -11.60
N ALA A 2 13.65 -10.10 -11.50
CA ALA A 2 12.80 -10.17 -10.31
C ALA A 2 13.63 -10.87 -9.22
N SER A 3 13.92 -10.17 -8.14
CA SER A 3 14.56 -10.77 -6.98
C SER A 3 13.54 -11.73 -6.35
N THR A 4 13.71 -13.03 -6.57
CA THR A 4 12.93 -14.04 -5.85
C THR A 4 13.30 -13.93 -4.38
N LEU A 5 12.32 -13.62 -3.52
CA LEU A 5 12.53 -13.55 -2.08
C LEU A 5 12.83 -14.96 -1.57
N ASP A 6 13.99 -15.14 -0.95
CA ASP A 6 14.40 -16.41 -0.36
C ASP A 6 13.76 -16.51 1.03
N LEU A 7 12.47 -16.89 1.06
CA LEU A 7 11.67 -17.00 2.29
C LEU A 7 12.21 -18.05 3.28
N ASP A 8 13.11 -18.92 2.83
CA ASP A 8 13.70 -20.02 3.60
C ASP A 8 14.72 -19.53 4.65
N LYS A 9 15.31 -18.34 4.46
CA LYS A 9 16.33 -17.78 5.38
C LYS A 9 15.77 -16.87 6.48
N GLY A 10 14.45 -16.74 6.56
CA GLY A 10 13.80 -15.72 7.37
C GLY A 10 13.96 -14.35 6.72
N CYS A 11 12.84 -13.66 6.53
CA CYS A 11 12.84 -12.29 5.99
C CYS A 11 12.34 -11.33 7.07
N THR A 12 12.94 -10.16 7.13
CA THR A 12 12.41 -9.07 7.95
C THR A 12 11.11 -8.52 7.34
N VAL A 13 10.29 -7.87 8.16
CA VAL A 13 9.05 -7.21 7.70
C VAL A 13 9.35 -6.18 6.59
N GLU A 14 10.49 -5.51 6.66
CA GLU A 14 10.89 -4.48 5.68
C GLU A 14 11.29 -5.09 4.33
N GLU A 15 11.97 -6.24 4.34
CA GLU A 15 12.30 -6.98 3.11
C GLU A 15 11.04 -7.54 2.45
N LEU A 16 10.12 -8.12 3.23
CA LEU A 16 8.83 -8.61 2.73
C LEU A 16 7.98 -7.47 2.16
N LEU A 17 7.90 -6.35 2.87
CA LEU A 17 7.17 -5.17 2.42
C LEU A 17 7.76 -4.63 1.10
N ARG A 18 9.09 -4.53 1.00
CA ARG A 18 9.76 -4.13 -0.26
C ARG A 18 9.49 -5.12 -1.39
N GLY A 19 9.53 -6.41 -1.08
CA GLY A 19 9.16 -7.48 -2.02
C GLY A 19 7.73 -7.36 -2.53
N CYS A 20 6.78 -7.04 -1.64
CA CYS A 20 5.39 -6.79 -2.01
C CYS A 20 5.24 -5.57 -2.91
N ILE A 21 5.97 -4.47 -2.64
CA ILE A 21 5.97 -3.28 -3.51
C ILE A 21 6.52 -3.64 -4.90
N GLU A 22 7.66 -4.33 -4.96
CA GLU A 22 8.30 -4.73 -6.23
C GLU A 22 7.52 -5.79 -7.02
N ALA A 23 6.57 -6.48 -6.38
CA ALA A 23 5.65 -7.38 -7.05
C ALA A 23 4.69 -6.65 -8.00
N PHE A 24 4.47 -5.34 -7.81
CA PHE A 24 3.68 -4.51 -8.73
C PHE A 24 4.56 -3.95 -9.85
N ASP A 25 3.99 -3.81 -11.04
CA ASP A 25 4.54 -2.94 -12.07
C ASP A 25 3.89 -1.55 -12.04
N ASP A 26 4.40 -0.63 -12.88
CA ASP A 26 3.92 0.74 -12.93
C ASP A 26 2.46 0.86 -13.42
N SER A 27 1.93 -0.19 -14.08
CA SER A 27 0.53 -0.26 -14.51
C SER A 27 -0.42 -0.75 -13.40
N GLY A 28 0.13 -1.26 -12.30
CA GLY A 28 -0.62 -1.84 -11.18
C GLY A 28 -0.89 -3.33 -11.31
N LYS A 29 -0.29 -4.01 -12.30
CA LYS A 29 -0.37 -5.46 -12.41
C LYS A 29 0.56 -6.09 -11.38
N VAL A 30 0.00 -7.01 -10.61
CA VAL A 30 0.72 -7.84 -9.64
C VAL A 30 1.32 -9.05 -10.34
N ARG A 31 2.64 -9.23 -10.18
CA ARG A 31 3.40 -10.39 -10.67
C ARG A 31 3.26 -11.60 -9.76
N ASP A 32 3.22 -11.37 -8.45
CA ASP A 32 3.06 -12.41 -7.44
C ASP A 32 1.93 -12.04 -6.44
N PRO A 33 0.68 -12.37 -6.78
CA PRO A 33 -0.47 -12.04 -5.93
C PRO A 33 -0.54 -12.90 -4.67
N GLN A 34 0.07 -14.07 -4.69
CA GLN A 34 0.07 -14.96 -3.53
C GLN A 34 0.96 -14.41 -2.43
N LEU A 35 2.16 -13.93 -2.78
CA LEU A 35 3.06 -13.26 -1.84
C LEU A 35 2.39 -12.04 -1.20
N VAL A 36 1.84 -11.14 -2.03
CA VAL A 36 1.23 -9.89 -1.56
C VAL A 36 0.04 -10.19 -0.64
N ARG A 37 -0.84 -11.11 -1.04
CA ARG A 37 -2.02 -11.47 -0.25
C ARG A 37 -1.65 -12.19 1.04
N MET A 38 -0.68 -13.10 1.00
CA MET A 38 -0.18 -13.80 2.18
C MET A 38 0.40 -12.81 3.20
N PHE A 39 1.26 -11.89 2.75
CA PHE A 39 1.83 -10.86 3.62
C PHE A 39 0.75 -9.99 4.25
N LEU A 40 -0.16 -9.43 3.45
CA LEU A 40 -1.23 -8.56 3.94
C LEU A 40 -2.22 -9.29 4.87
N MET A 41 -2.45 -10.58 4.68
CA MET A 41 -3.32 -11.36 5.58
C MET A 41 -2.62 -11.73 6.89
N MET A 42 -1.32 -12.01 6.83
CA MET A 42 -0.59 -12.55 7.98
C MET A 42 0.11 -11.49 8.81
N HIS A 43 0.32 -10.28 8.28
CA HIS A 43 1.01 -9.21 9.01
C HIS A 43 0.45 -8.91 10.41
N PRO A 44 -0.87 -8.96 10.69
CA PRO A 44 -1.38 -8.62 12.03
C PRO A 44 -0.86 -9.55 13.13
N TRP A 45 -0.36 -10.75 12.78
CA TRP A 45 0.23 -11.70 13.73
C TRP A 45 1.59 -11.25 14.28
N TYR A 46 2.32 -10.40 13.56
CA TYR A 46 3.68 -10.00 13.90
C TYR A 46 3.96 -8.50 13.83
N ILE A 47 3.05 -7.71 13.24
CA ILE A 47 3.10 -6.25 13.24
C ILE A 47 1.68 -5.66 13.16
N PRO A 48 1.31 -4.69 14.01
CA PRO A 48 0.03 -4.01 13.88
C PRO A 48 -0.12 -3.30 12.53
N SER A 49 -1.31 -3.29 11.96
CA SER A 49 -1.58 -2.68 10.65
C SER A 49 -1.18 -1.20 10.59
N SER A 50 -1.39 -0.44 11.69
CA SER A 50 -0.95 0.95 11.79
C SER A 50 0.59 1.08 11.81
N GLN A 51 1.32 0.15 12.41
CA GLN A 51 2.79 0.18 12.32
C GLN A 51 3.29 -0.22 10.93
N LEU A 52 2.59 -1.13 10.25
CA LEU A 52 2.91 -1.51 8.88
C LEU A 52 2.72 -0.32 7.92
N ALA A 53 1.60 0.40 8.04
CA ALA A 53 1.34 1.60 7.24
C ALA A 53 2.37 2.72 7.53
N ALA A 54 2.76 2.92 8.78
CA ALA A 54 3.84 3.84 9.13
C ALA A 54 5.19 3.43 8.52
N LYS A 55 5.52 2.13 8.52
CA LYS A 55 6.72 1.61 7.83
C LYS A 55 6.65 1.83 6.32
N LEU A 56 5.47 1.66 5.72
CA LEU A 56 5.25 1.93 4.30
C LEU A 56 5.50 3.41 3.98
N LEU A 57 5.04 4.33 4.84
CA LEU A 57 5.34 5.77 4.76
C LEU A 57 6.84 6.08 4.91
N HIS A 58 7.55 5.35 5.77
CA HIS A 58 9.01 5.54 5.94
C HIS A 58 9.83 4.98 4.77
N ILE A 59 9.43 3.85 4.18
CA ILE A 59 10.08 3.26 3.00
C ILE A 59 9.83 4.14 1.77
N TYR A 60 8.71 4.85 1.73
CA TYR A 60 8.40 5.80 0.69
C TYR A 60 9.46 6.90 0.64
N PRO A 61 10.27 6.99 -0.43
CA PRO A 61 11.24 8.07 -0.56
C PRO A 61 10.47 9.38 -0.80
N TRP A 62 10.39 10.21 0.24
CA TRP A 62 9.95 11.59 0.10
C TRP A 62 10.88 12.27 -0.94
N PRO A 63 10.35 12.98 -1.94
CA PRO A 63 11.14 13.48 -3.07
C PRO A 63 12.01 14.68 -2.67
N GLN A 64 12.99 14.48 -1.79
CA GLN A 64 14.09 15.45 -1.61
C GLN A 64 15.14 15.33 -2.73
N SER A 65 15.03 14.33 -3.61
CA SER A 65 15.97 14.17 -4.73
C SER A 65 15.28 13.64 -5.98
N ARG A 66 15.05 14.53 -6.94
CA ARG A 66 14.67 14.24 -8.33
C ARG A 66 15.66 13.25 -8.96
N LYS A 67 15.36 11.95 -8.96
CA LYS A 67 15.97 10.96 -9.87
C LYS A 67 14.90 9.96 -10.30
N ASP A 68 14.84 9.70 -11.60
CA ASP A 68 13.85 8.91 -12.35
C ASP A 68 13.26 7.66 -11.66
N ASN A 69 14.06 6.92 -10.88
CA ASN A 69 13.60 5.69 -10.20
C ASN A 69 12.63 5.94 -9.03
N SER A 70 12.57 7.16 -8.48
CA SER A 70 11.64 7.50 -7.40
C SER A 70 10.18 7.40 -7.86
N ASN A 71 9.87 7.69 -9.12
CA ASN A 71 8.49 7.73 -9.59
C ASN A 71 7.87 6.32 -9.67
N SER A 72 8.63 5.32 -10.15
CA SER A 72 8.17 3.91 -10.24
C SER A 72 7.87 3.31 -8.86
N LEU A 73 8.76 3.52 -7.88
CA LEU A 73 8.55 2.99 -6.52
C LEU A 73 7.33 3.62 -5.84
N GLN A 74 7.09 4.92 -6.07
CA GLN A 74 5.92 5.62 -5.56
C GLN A 74 4.63 5.07 -6.15
N VAL A 75 4.57 4.86 -7.47
CA VAL A 75 3.43 4.25 -8.17
C VAL A 75 3.12 2.86 -7.62
N LYS A 76 4.14 2.00 -7.51
CA LYS A 76 3.98 0.63 -6.98
C LYS A 76 3.50 0.62 -5.53
N THR A 77 3.98 1.56 -4.72
CA THR A 77 3.52 1.72 -3.34
C THR A 77 2.04 2.11 -3.29
N CYS A 78 1.60 3.03 -4.16
CA CYS A 78 0.18 3.38 -4.29
C CYS A 78 -0.67 2.17 -4.71
N HIS A 79 -0.17 1.36 -5.65
CA HIS A 79 -0.87 0.14 -6.07
C HIS A 79 -0.97 -0.91 -4.96
N LEU A 80 0.07 -1.06 -4.14
CA LEU A 80 0.04 -1.94 -2.97
C LEU A 80 -1.02 -1.47 -1.96
N VAL A 81 -1.06 -0.17 -1.65
CA VAL A 81 -2.05 0.40 -0.72
C VAL A 81 -3.46 0.22 -1.26
N ARG A 82 -3.68 0.54 -2.54
CA ARG A 82 -4.97 0.33 -3.21
C ARG A 82 -5.40 -1.14 -3.16
N TYR A 83 -4.47 -2.07 -3.41
CA TYR A 83 -4.72 -3.50 -3.31
C TYR A 83 -5.10 -3.91 -1.88
N TRP A 84 -4.38 -3.38 -0.88
CA TRP A 84 -4.65 -3.68 0.53
C TRP A 84 -6.05 -3.24 0.95
N ILE A 85 -6.44 -2.01 0.63
CA ILE A 85 -7.78 -1.47 0.90
C ILE A 85 -8.85 -2.32 0.19
N SER A 86 -8.64 -2.63 -1.08
CA SER A 86 -9.62 -3.40 -1.88
C SER A 86 -9.76 -4.85 -1.40
N ALA A 87 -8.67 -5.47 -0.94
CA ALA A 87 -8.65 -6.86 -0.53
C ALA A 87 -9.11 -7.07 0.91
N PHE A 88 -8.93 -6.06 1.78
CA PHE A 88 -9.20 -6.16 3.22
C PHE A 88 -9.88 -4.88 3.77
N PRO A 89 -11.05 -4.46 3.24
CA PRO A 89 -11.69 -3.21 3.63
C PRO A 89 -12.07 -3.16 5.12
N ALA A 90 -12.48 -4.30 5.69
CA ALA A 90 -12.87 -4.40 7.10
C ALA A 90 -11.74 -4.02 8.07
N GLU A 91 -10.47 -4.22 7.71
CA GLU A 91 -9.33 -3.82 8.55
C GLU A 91 -9.26 -2.30 8.73
N PHE A 92 -9.66 -1.53 7.71
CA PHE A 92 -9.66 -0.07 7.75
C PHE A 92 -10.88 0.48 8.48
N ASP A 93 -12.03 -0.23 8.42
CA ASP A 93 -13.22 0.11 9.19
C ASP A 93 -13.03 -0.14 10.69
N LEU A 94 -12.32 -1.21 11.05
CA LEU A 94 -12.09 -1.62 12.44
C LEU A 94 -10.92 -0.87 13.10
N ASN A 95 -10.02 -0.28 12.31
CA ASN A 95 -8.82 0.40 12.81
C ASN A 95 -8.75 1.86 12.35
N PRO A 96 -9.23 2.82 13.18
CA PRO A 96 -9.25 4.23 12.81
C PRO A 96 -7.85 4.82 12.66
N GLU A 97 -6.86 4.32 13.40
CA GLU A 97 -5.46 4.76 13.27
C GLU A 97 -4.89 4.38 11.90
N LEU A 98 -5.17 3.16 11.43
CA LEU A 98 -4.80 2.72 10.08
C LEU A 98 -5.46 3.61 9.02
N ALA A 99 -6.75 3.89 9.15
CA ALA A 99 -7.48 4.75 8.22
C ALA A 99 -6.90 6.17 8.19
N GLU A 100 -6.47 6.71 9.33
CA GLU A 100 -5.84 8.03 9.42
C GLU A 100 -4.48 8.08 8.71
N GLN A 101 -3.61 7.08 8.91
CA GLN A 101 -2.32 7.03 8.23
C GLN A 101 -2.45 6.94 6.70
N ILE A 102 -3.49 6.28 6.21
CA ILE A 102 -3.76 6.12 4.78
C ILE A 102 -4.33 7.41 4.19
N LYS A 103 -5.13 8.15 4.97
CA LYS A 103 -5.55 9.52 4.63
C LYS A 103 -4.37 10.47 4.59
N GLU A 104 -3.43 10.37 5.53
CA GLU A 104 -2.21 11.16 5.53
C GLU A 104 -1.36 10.84 4.30
N LEU A 105 -1.19 9.56 3.95
CA LEU A 105 -0.51 9.15 2.72
C LEU A 105 -1.13 9.80 1.47
N LYS A 106 -2.46 9.77 1.36
CA LYS A 106 -3.16 10.42 0.24
C LYS A 106 -2.96 11.93 0.24
N ALA A 107 -3.07 12.58 1.38
CA ALA A 107 -2.86 14.03 1.50
C ALA A 107 -1.45 14.44 1.07
N LEU A 108 -0.43 13.64 1.40
CA LEU A 108 0.95 13.83 0.95
C LEU A 108 1.07 13.70 -0.58
N LEU A 109 0.39 12.73 -1.19
CA LEU A 109 0.35 12.57 -2.66
C LEU A 109 -0.39 13.71 -3.37
N ASP A 110 -1.43 14.26 -2.74
CA ASP A 110 -2.21 15.41 -3.24
C ASP A 110 -1.39 16.70 -3.22
N GLN A 111 -0.65 16.96 -2.13
CA GLN A 111 0.19 18.15 -1.98
C GLN A 111 1.36 18.19 -2.96
N GLU A 112 1.91 17.03 -3.34
CA GLU A 112 3.05 16.92 -4.26
C GLU A 112 2.66 17.22 -5.73
N GLY A 113 1.38 17.52 -6.01
CA GLY A 113 0.90 17.81 -7.37
C GLY A 113 0.91 16.59 -8.29
N ASN A 114 1.26 15.42 -7.77
CA ASN A 114 1.30 14.16 -8.49
C ASN A 114 -0.11 13.54 -8.55
N ARG A 115 -1.05 14.29 -9.16
CA ARG A 115 -2.49 13.97 -9.23
C ARG A 115 -2.76 12.56 -9.77
N ARG A 116 -1.86 12.02 -10.59
CA ARG A 116 -1.94 10.65 -11.10
C ARG A 116 -1.77 9.59 -10.00
N HIS A 117 -1.00 9.85 -8.95
CA HIS A 117 -0.78 8.93 -7.84
C HIS A 117 -1.85 9.07 -6.76
N SER A 118 -2.25 10.29 -6.42
CA SER A 118 -3.36 10.52 -5.49
C SER A 118 -4.66 9.87 -5.99
N SER A 119 -4.95 9.98 -7.30
CA SER A 119 -6.12 9.32 -7.91
C SER A 119 -6.08 7.78 -7.84
N LEU A 120 -4.95 7.16 -7.52
CA LEU A 120 -4.87 5.70 -7.33
C LEU A 120 -5.32 5.27 -5.93
N ILE A 121 -5.24 6.15 -4.93
CA ILE A 121 -5.66 5.86 -3.56
C ILE A 121 -7.09 6.40 -3.38
N ASP A 122 -8.06 5.58 -3.76
CA ASP A 122 -9.46 5.95 -3.64
C ASP A 122 -10.00 5.66 -2.22
N ILE A 123 -9.98 6.70 -1.38
CA ILE A 123 -10.43 6.68 0.02
C ILE A 123 -11.96 6.63 0.14
N GLU A 124 -12.73 6.75 -0.95
CA GLU A 124 -14.18 6.47 -0.90
C GLU A 124 -14.48 5.03 -0.44
N SER A 125 -13.49 4.14 -0.49
CA SER A 125 -13.59 2.77 0.04
C SER A 125 -13.18 2.60 1.51
N VAL A 126 -12.64 3.63 2.18
CA VAL A 126 -11.99 3.53 3.51
C VAL A 126 -12.84 4.10 4.66
N CYS A 127 -13.93 4.82 4.37
CA CYS A 127 -14.83 5.43 5.35
C CYS A 127 -16.18 5.68 4.65
N VAL A 128 -17.38 5.32 5.11
CA VAL A 128 -17.95 4.81 6.37
C VAL A 128 -19.25 4.13 5.95
N GLY A 129 -19.78 3.17 6.72
CA GLY A 129 -21.14 2.62 6.58
C GLY A 129 -22.16 3.59 5.94
N GLY A 130 -22.39 3.37 4.64
CA GLY A 130 -23.28 4.13 3.79
C GLY A 130 -23.96 3.16 2.84
N ILE A 131 -24.98 2.48 3.37
CA ILE A 131 -26.03 1.85 2.59
C ILE A 131 -26.50 2.86 1.53
N LEU A 132 -26.81 2.35 0.33
CA LEU A 132 -27.63 3.00 -0.71
C LEU A 132 -26.92 3.86 -1.78
N HIS A 133 -26.20 3.27 -2.75
CA HIS A 133 -26.28 3.74 -4.15
C HIS A 133 -25.73 2.78 -5.21
N HIS A 134 -26.14 1.52 -5.26
CA HIS A 134 -26.09 0.78 -6.54
C HIS A 134 -27.11 -0.37 -6.63
N MET A 135 -28.36 -0.06 -6.29
CA MET A 135 -29.53 -0.73 -6.87
C MET A 135 -30.40 0.34 -7.51
N CYS A 136 -30.02 0.78 -8.72
CA CYS A 136 -30.92 1.22 -9.78
C CYS A 136 -30.12 1.21 -11.09
#